data_AF-A0A6G6Z311-F1
#
_entry.id   AF-A0A6G6Z311-F1
#
_cell.length_a   1.000
_cell.length_b   1.000
_cell.length_c   1.000
_cell.angle_alpha   90.00
_cell.angle_beta   90.00
_cell.angle_gamma   90.00
#
_symmetry.space_group_name_H-M   'P 1'
#
loop_
_entity.id
_entity.type
_entity.pdbx_description
1 polymer ?
#
loop_
_entity_poly.entity_id
_entity_poly.type
_entity_poly.pdbx_seq_one_letter_code
_entity_poly.pdbx_strand_id
1 'polypeptide(L)'
;MTKPSIPRLKTLIGEEQDIADIPDIVSWEKINSEEPIWYVMIRGSNGRMTITDARDITDPKRFLTQCFKQLNLIFPPVTPVIWANRLRDALPKMTEKQADEDTTRGGQFRELLETFLTNRMRGKVREDLLRGAPWEDEESRRRYFTMEALAKFLEREGMCKVKRNEIAAWIKALGGGPQNLTIKNKRKRCWWVPSDAVDEAPELAAPDLPEPVI
;
A
#
# COMPACT_ATOMS: atom_id res chain seq x y z
N MET A 1 11.24 62.73 -7.97
CA MET A 1 11.78 61.36 -7.87
C MET A 1 10.61 60.42 -7.58
N THR A 2 10.09 59.79 -8.63
CA THR A 2 8.80 59.10 -8.65
C THR A 2 9.06 57.60 -8.52
N LYS A 3 8.56 56.96 -7.46
CA LYS A 3 8.63 55.50 -7.28
C LYS A 3 7.86 54.82 -8.42
N PRO A 4 8.39 53.79 -9.08
CA PRO A 4 7.62 53.04 -10.07
C PRO A 4 6.55 52.23 -9.34
N SER A 5 5.29 52.60 -9.59
CA SER A 5 4.10 51.85 -9.21
C SER A 5 3.97 50.68 -10.18
N ILE A 6 4.16 49.45 -9.70
CA ILE A 6 4.02 48.24 -10.53
C ILE A 6 2.52 47.97 -10.68
N PRO A 7 1.91 48.11 -11.87
CA PRO A 7 0.51 47.82 -12.05
C PRO A 7 0.29 46.31 -12.09
N ARG A 8 -0.54 45.85 -11.16
CA ARG A 8 -1.45 44.69 -11.23
C ARG A 8 -1.11 43.62 -12.28
N LEU A 9 -0.41 42.59 -11.81
CA LEU A 9 -0.43 41.22 -12.34
C LEU A 9 -1.81 40.54 -12.04
N LYS A 10 -2.92 41.23 -12.32
CA LYS A 10 -4.29 40.77 -11.98
C LYS A 10 -5.06 40.14 -13.14
N THR A 11 -4.45 39.91 -14.30
CA THR A 11 -5.25 39.64 -15.52
C THR A 11 -4.91 38.34 -16.25
N LEU A 12 -4.53 37.25 -15.57
CA LEU A 12 -4.26 36.00 -16.29
C LEU A 12 -4.38 34.70 -15.48
N ILE A 13 -5.33 34.59 -14.54
CA ILE A 13 -5.79 33.29 -14.04
C ILE A 13 -7.28 33.41 -13.72
N GLY A 14 -8.09 32.49 -14.22
CA GLY A 14 -9.54 32.47 -14.05
C GLY A 14 -10.00 32.37 -12.60
N GLU A 15 -11.22 32.86 -12.39
CA GLU A 15 -12.00 32.82 -11.15
C GLU A 15 -11.32 33.46 -9.93
N GLU A 16 -11.80 34.65 -9.52
CA GLU A 16 -11.55 35.21 -8.19
C GLU A 16 -12.07 34.22 -7.13
N GLN A 17 -11.27 33.22 -6.81
CA GLN A 17 -11.41 32.52 -5.55
C GLN A 17 -10.77 33.41 -4.50
N ASP A 18 -11.57 33.89 -3.55
CA ASP A 18 -11.08 34.47 -2.29
C ASP A 18 -10.20 33.41 -1.62
N ILE A 19 -8.90 33.42 -1.93
CA ILE A 19 -7.92 32.58 -1.24
C ILE A 19 -7.80 33.20 0.15
N ALA A 20 -8.49 32.60 1.12
CA ALA A 20 -8.40 33.00 2.51
C ALA A 20 -6.93 33.07 2.96
N ASP A 21 -6.60 34.04 3.81
CA ASP A 21 -5.23 34.23 4.34
C ASP A 21 -4.69 33.01 5.09
N ILE A 22 -5.55 32.04 5.43
CA ILE A 22 -5.21 30.82 6.14
C ILE A 22 -5.89 29.66 5.41
N PRO A 23 -5.20 28.52 5.21
CA PRO A 23 -5.81 27.34 4.59
C PRO A 23 -7.01 26.85 5.42
N ASP A 24 -8.17 26.78 4.77
CA ASP A 24 -9.41 26.28 5.36
C ASP A 24 -9.63 24.81 4.96
N ILE A 25 -9.69 23.92 5.95
CA ILE A 25 -9.87 22.48 5.72
C ILE A 25 -11.37 22.21 5.53
N VAL A 26 -11.76 21.87 4.31
CA VAL A 26 -13.15 21.59 3.92
C VAL A 26 -13.52 20.13 4.19
N SER A 27 -12.60 19.22 3.89
CA SER A 27 -12.77 17.79 4.15
C SER A 27 -11.49 17.22 4.75
N TRP A 28 -11.64 16.37 5.76
CA TRP A 28 -10.55 15.65 6.40
C TRP A 28 -10.98 14.20 6.62
N GLU A 29 -10.29 13.28 5.96
CA GLU A 29 -10.48 11.85 6.13
C GLU A 29 -9.19 11.21 6.65
N LYS A 30 -9.33 10.30 7.60
CA LYS A 30 -8.22 9.48 8.10
C LYS A 30 -8.49 8.03 7.77
N ILE A 31 -7.56 7.40 7.07
CA ILE A 31 -7.55 5.96 6.85
C ILE A 31 -6.65 5.32 7.91
N ASN A 32 -7.27 4.55 8.79
CA ASN A 32 -6.56 3.76 9.78
C ASN A 32 -5.99 2.50 9.09
N SER A 33 -4.71 2.55 8.71
CA SER A 33 -3.93 1.42 8.17
C SER A 33 -2.67 1.20 9.04
N GLU A 34 -1.78 0.24 8.69
CA GLU A 34 -0.48 0.08 9.38
C GLU A 34 0.32 1.40 9.44
N GLU A 35 0.21 2.21 8.39
CA GLU A 35 0.64 3.62 8.39
C GLU A 35 -0.59 4.50 8.18
N PRO A 36 -0.93 5.43 9.09
CA PRO A 36 -2.11 6.27 8.94
C PRO A 36 -1.95 7.19 7.73
N ILE A 37 -2.97 7.23 6.88
CA ILE A 37 -3.03 8.13 5.72
C ILE A 37 -4.14 9.14 5.97
N TRP A 38 -3.82 10.41 5.78
CA TRP A 38 -4.79 11.49 5.85
C TRP A 38 -5.03 12.07 4.47
N TYR A 39 -6.30 12.19 4.10
CA TYR A 39 -6.74 12.95 2.95
C TYR A 39 -7.34 14.27 3.42
N VAL A 40 -6.81 15.37 2.91
CA VAL A 40 -7.22 16.72 3.31
C VAL A 40 -7.57 17.51 2.07
N MET A 41 -8.75 18.11 2.03
CA MET A 41 -9.17 19.03 0.98
C MET A 41 -9.21 20.45 1.53
N ILE A 42 -8.65 21.39 0.78
CA ILE A 42 -8.58 22.80 1.16
C ILE A 42 -9.61 23.59 0.36
N ARG A 43 -10.21 24.61 0.96
CA ARG A 43 -11.10 25.51 0.23
C ARG A 43 -10.33 26.17 -0.90
N GLY A 44 -10.87 26.05 -2.11
CA GLY A 44 -10.26 26.56 -3.33
C GLY A 44 -9.17 25.67 -3.93
N SER A 45 -9.01 24.43 -3.45
CA SER A 45 -8.19 23.43 -4.13
C SER A 45 -9.02 22.60 -5.11
N ASN A 46 -8.48 22.35 -6.30
CA ASN A 46 -9.09 21.48 -7.31
C ASN A 46 -8.91 19.98 -7.03
N GLY A 47 -8.47 19.61 -5.82
CA GLY A 47 -8.14 18.24 -5.46
C GLY A 47 -7.94 18.03 -3.96
N ARG A 48 -7.57 16.81 -3.60
CA ARG A 48 -7.24 16.40 -2.22
C ARG A 48 -5.73 16.20 -2.06
N MET A 49 -5.20 16.62 -0.93
CA MET A 49 -3.84 16.38 -0.49
C MET A 49 -3.75 15.03 0.22
N THR A 50 -2.68 14.28 -0.03
CA THR A 50 -2.39 13.02 0.67
C THR A 50 -1.21 13.24 1.61
N ILE A 51 -1.39 12.93 2.89
CA ILE A 51 -0.38 13.10 3.93
C ILE A 51 -0.19 11.79 4.66
N THR A 52 1.07 11.42 4.89
CA THR A 52 1.45 10.16 5.57
C THR A 52 2.24 10.39 6.87
N ASP A 53 2.71 11.61 7.11
CA ASP A 53 3.41 12.00 8.35
C ASP A 53 2.54 12.98 9.15
N ALA A 54 2.25 12.66 10.41
CA ALA A 54 1.47 13.53 11.30
C ALA A 54 2.11 14.91 11.51
N ARG A 55 3.44 15.02 11.37
CA ARG A 55 4.15 16.30 11.46
C ARG A 55 3.84 17.23 10.31
N ASP A 56 3.49 16.67 9.15
CA ASP A 56 3.12 17.45 7.98
C ASP A 56 1.71 18.04 8.09
N ILE A 57 0.88 17.57 9.04
CA ILE A 57 -0.39 18.19 9.43
C ILE A 57 -0.21 19.16 10.60
N THR A 58 0.52 18.76 11.64
CA THR A 58 0.62 19.53 12.89
C THR A 58 1.54 20.74 12.80
N ASP A 59 2.61 20.68 12.00
CA ASP A 59 3.51 21.82 11.77
C ASP A 59 2.95 22.69 10.61
N PRO A 60 2.62 23.97 10.87
CA PRO A 60 2.08 24.84 9.85
C PRO A 60 3.02 25.02 8.65
N LYS A 61 4.34 25.10 8.87
CA LYS A 61 5.29 25.32 7.77
C LYS A 61 5.34 24.13 6.82
N ARG A 62 5.30 22.93 7.39
CA ARG A 62 5.28 21.68 6.61
C ARG A 62 3.97 21.54 5.86
N PHE A 63 2.85 21.86 6.51
CA PHE A 63 1.54 21.84 5.87
C PHE A 63 1.45 22.79 4.67
N LEU A 64 1.91 24.03 4.83
CA LEU A 64 1.97 25.00 3.72
C LEU A 64 2.85 24.51 2.57
N THR A 65 3.96 23.84 2.89
CA THR A 65 4.83 23.22 1.88
C THR A 65 4.10 22.10 1.12
N GLN A 66 3.27 21.30 1.80
CA GLN A 66 2.47 20.26 1.17
C GLN A 66 1.36 20.86 0.28
N CYS A 67 0.70 21.94 0.72
CA CYS A 67 -0.26 22.68 -0.09
C CYS A 67 0.36 23.16 -1.42
N PHE A 68 1.58 23.69 -1.36
CA PHE A 68 2.30 24.10 -2.56
C PHE A 68 2.67 22.90 -3.43
N LYS A 69 3.24 21.85 -2.85
CA LYS A 69 3.71 20.66 -3.59
C LYS A 69 2.59 19.89 -4.30
N GLN A 70 1.43 19.76 -3.67
CA GLN A 70 0.37 18.88 -4.17
C GLN A 70 -0.80 19.63 -4.81
N LEU A 71 -1.11 20.83 -4.33
CA LEU A 71 -2.29 21.60 -4.77
C LEU A 71 -1.91 22.88 -5.53
N ASN A 72 -0.60 23.20 -5.63
CA ASN A 72 -0.09 24.46 -6.19
C ASN A 72 -0.70 25.71 -5.52
N LEU A 73 -1.10 25.59 -4.24
CA LEU A 73 -1.63 26.70 -3.45
C LEU A 73 -0.54 27.28 -2.56
N ILE A 74 -0.47 28.61 -2.53
CA ILE A 74 0.46 29.36 -1.68
C ILE A 74 -0.37 30.16 -0.67
N PHE A 75 -0.01 30.02 0.60
CA PHE A 75 -0.59 30.79 1.69
C PHE A 75 0.51 31.56 2.42
N PRO A 76 0.19 32.70 3.06
CA PRO A 76 1.15 33.40 3.90
C PRO A 76 1.53 32.55 5.13
N PRO A 77 2.67 32.85 5.79
CA PRO A 77 3.09 32.13 6.98
C PRO A 77 2.06 32.24 8.11
N VAL A 78 1.63 31.09 8.63
CA VAL A 78 0.67 31.00 9.75
C VAL A 78 1.41 30.76 11.05
N THR A 79 1.01 31.42 12.14
CA THR A 79 1.58 31.15 13.46
C THR A 79 1.10 29.80 14.02
N PRO A 80 1.92 29.07 14.79
CA PRO A 80 1.54 27.76 15.31
C PRO A 80 0.27 27.78 16.17
N VAL A 81 0.03 28.87 16.91
CA VAL A 81 -1.17 29.02 17.77
C VAL A 81 -2.44 29.11 16.94
N ILE A 82 -2.43 29.94 15.87
CA ILE A 82 -3.58 30.07 14.96
C ILE A 82 -3.84 28.74 14.27
N TRP A 83 -2.78 28.07 13.81
CA TRP A 83 -2.89 26.77 13.15
C TRP A 83 -3.46 25.68 14.06
N ALA A 84 -2.99 25.60 15.31
CA ALA A 84 -3.51 24.65 16.28
C ALA A 84 -5.01 24.84 16.56
N ASN A 85 -5.48 26.09 16.62
CA ASN A 85 -6.90 26.39 16.77
C ASN A 85 -7.69 25.94 15.52
N ARG A 86 -7.16 26.16 14.31
CA ARG A 86 -7.78 25.66 13.07
C ARG A 86 -7.90 24.14 13.04
N LEU A 87 -6.83 23.43 13.41
CA LEU A 87 -6.88 21.97 13.52
C LEU A 87 -7.88 21.51 14.56
N ARG A 88 -7.98 22.19 15.71
CA ARG A 88 -8.97 21.88 16.76
C ARG A 88 -10.41 22.03 16.25
N ASP A 89 -10.68 23.02 15.41
CA ASP A 89 -12.01 23.23 14.82
C ASP A 89 -12.34 22.22 13.71
N ALA A 90 -11.31 21.73 12.99
CA ALA A 90 -11.45 20.77 11.90
C ALA A 90 -11.50 19.31 12.37
N LEU A 91 -10.80 18.97 13.46
CA LEU A 91 -10.65 17.60 13.97
C LEU A 91 -12.00 16.90 14.26
N PRO A 92 -13.02 17.55 14.87
CA PRO A 92 -14.32 16.92 15.11
C PRO A 92 -15.09 16.58 13.83
N LYS A 93 -14.76 17.23 12.71
CA LYS A 93 -15.36 16.97 11.39
C LYS A 93 -14.60 15.90 10.61
N MET A 94 -13.50 15.40 11.16
CA MET A 94 -12.69 14.37 10.52
C MET A 94 -13.48 13.07 10.45
N THR A 95 -13.59 12.49 9.26
CA THR A 95 -14.17 11.17 9.08
C THR A 95 -13.06 10.12 9.19
N GLU A 96 -13.21 9.19 10.13
CA GLU A 96 -12.33 8.04 10.22
C GLU A 96 -12.93 6.88 9.43
N LYS A 97 -12.14 6.33 8.52
CA LYS A 97 -12.45 5.07 7.82
C LYS A 97 -11.39 4.05 8.20
N GLN A 98 -11.84 2.86 8.56
CA GLN A 98 -10.95 1.70 8.61
C GLN A 98 -10.60 1.34 7.16
N ALA A 99 -9.34 1.08 6.86
CA ALA A 99 -9.02 0.46 5.57
C ALA A 99 -9.75 -0.89 5.51
N ASP A 100 -10.61 -1.11 4.51
CA ASP A 100 -11.29 -2.39 4.33
C ASP A 100 -10.24 -3.50 4.19
N GLU A 101 -10.35 -4.53 5.03
CA GLU A 101 -9.42 -5.65 5.09
C GLU A 101 -9.31 -6.38 3.72
N ASP A 102 -10.33 -6.30 2.88
CA ASP A 102 -10.39 -6.93 1.55
C ASP A 102 -9.55 -6.23 0.46
N THR A 103 -9.15 -4.96 0.65
CA THR A 103 -8.19 -4.26 -0.25
C THR A 103 -6.81 -4.09 0.40
N THR A 104 -6.57 -4.77 1.53
CA THR A 104 -5.32 -4.64 2.28
C THR A 104 -4.21 -5.43 1.59
N ARG A 105 -2.96 -4.97 1.73
CA ARG A 105 -1.75 -5.66 1.23
C ARG A 105 -1.70 -7.17 1.56
N GLY A 106 -2.41 -7.59 2.62
CA GLY A 106 -2.61 -9.00 2.98
C GLY A 106 -3.49 -9.80 2.01
N GLY A 107 -4.58 -9.24 1.48
CA GLY A 107 -5.42 -9.87 0.46
C GLY A 107 -4.67 -10.05 -0.86
N GLN A 108 -4.00 -8.97 -1.32
CA GLN A 108 -3.09 -9.04 -2.46
C GLN A 108 -1.96 -10.06 -2.22
N PHE A 109 -1.42 -10.13 -0.99
CA PHE A 109 -0.42 -11.13 -0.63
C PHE A 109 -0.97 -12.54 -0.73
N ARG A 110 -2.21 -12.79 -0.29
CA ARG A 110 -2.87 -14.08 -0.39
C ARG A 110 -2.95 -14.52 -1.85
N GLU A 111 -3.53 -13.70 -2.73
CA GLU A 111 -3.65 -14.01 -4.17
C GLU A 111 -2.29 -14.28 -4.83
N LEU A 112 -1.28 -13.44 -4.53
CA LEU A 112 0.07 -13.63 -5.05
C LEU A 112 0.73 -14.89 -4.48
N LEU A 113 0.50 -15.21 -3.21
CA LEU A 113 1.00 -16.44 -2.59
C LEU A 113 0.35 -17.68 -3.21
N GLU A 114 -0.96 -17.65 -3.46
CA GLU A 114 -1.67 -18.72 -4.17
C GLU A 114 -1.07 -18.91 -5.56
N THR A 115 -0.89 -17.81 -6.30
CA THR A 115 -0.26 -17.82 -7.63
C THR A 115 1.16 -18.36 -7.56
N PHE A 116 1.95 -17.98 -6.55
CA PHE A 116 3.33 -18.47 -6.39
C PHE A 116 3.38 -19.98 -6.14
N LEU A 117 2.44 -20.51 -5.36
CA LEU A 117 2.38 -21.92 -4.98
C LEU A 117 1.78 -22.82 -6.06
N THR A 118 0.88 -22.29 -6.88
CA THR A 118 0.23 -23.01 -7.99
C THR A 118 0.92 -22.82 -9.35
N ASN A 119 1.91 -21.92 -9.44
CA ASN A 119 2.60 -21.66 -10.71
C ASN A 119 3.28 -22.92 -11.27
N ARG A 120 3.46 -22.94 -12.59
CA ARG A 120 4.11 -24.00 -13.38
C ARG A 120 5.55 -24.34 -12.95
N MET A 121 6.18 -23.49 -12.12
CA MET A 121 7.47 -23.73 -11.47
C MET A 121 7.37 -24.41 -10.10
N ARG A 122 6.32 -25.21 -9.85
CA ARG A 122 6.24 -26.08 -8.66
C ARG A 122 7.39 -27.11 -8.68
N GLY A 123 8.19 -27.10 -7.63
CA GLY A 123 9.25 -28.06 -7.39
C GLY A 123 8.67 -29.43 -7.04
N LYS A 124 9.18 -30.48 -7.70
CA LYS A 124 8.74 -31.85 -7.45
C LYS A 124 9.49 -32.50 -6.30
N VAL A 125 10.70 -32.02 -6.02
CA VAL A 125 11.57 -32.57 -4.97
C VAL A 125 11.97 -31.50 -3.96
N ARG A 126 12.27 -31.93 -2.73
CA ARG A 126 12.79 -31.09 -1.63
C ARG A 126 13.99 -30.22 -2.05
N GLU A 127 14.76 -30.68 -3.04
CA GLU A 127 15.94 -29.98 -3.54
C GLU A 127 15.60 -28.75 -4.40
N ASP A 128 14.40 -28.69 -4.97
CA ASP A 128 13.95 -27.54 -5.77
C ASP A 128 13.79 -26.28 -4.90
N LEU A 129 13.61 -26.44 -3.58
CA LEU A 129 13.71 -25.35 -2.60
C LEU A 129 15.07 -24.65 -2.61
N LEU A 130 16.14 -25.32 -3.07
CA LEU A 130 17.45 -24.69 -3.24
C LEU A 130 17.46 -23.70 -4.40
N ARG A 131 16.70 -23.99 -5.45
CA ARG A 131 16.53 -23.14 -6.64
C ARG A 131 15.45 -22.06 -6.47
N GLY A 132 14.68 -22.14 -5.37
CA GLY A 132 13.65 -21.17 -5.04
C GLY A 132 12.25 -21.56 -5.53
N ALA A 133 12.09 -22.75 -6.10
CA ALA A 133 10.78 -23.29 -6.43
C ALA A 133 10.08 -23.79 -5.16
N PRO A 134 8.77 -23.52 -4.98
CA PRO A 134 8.00 -24.06 -3.87
C PRO A 134 7.87 -25.58 -4.01
N TRP A 135 7.95 -26.31 -2.90
CA TRP A 135 7.82 -27.76 -2.86
C TRP A 135 6.65 -28.13 -1.95
N GLU A 136 5.79 -29.02 -2.41
CA GLU A 136 4.67 -29.52 -1.62
C GLU A 136 4.98 -30.91 -1.08
N ASP A 137 4.74 -31.09 0.21
CA ASP A 137 4.84 -32.35 0.91
C ASP A 137 3.44 -32.93 1.07
N GLU A 138 3.05 -33.82 0.15
CA GLU A 138 1.72 -34.44 0.13
C GLU A 138 1.43 -35.20 1.43
N GLU A 139 2.44 -35.83 2.04
CA GLU A 139 2.31 -36.59 3.29
C GLU A 139 1.92 -35.71 4.48
N SER A 140 2.50 -34.51 4.59
CA SER A 140 2.22 -33.59 5.69
C SER A 140 1.20 -32.50 5.36
N ARG A 141 0.66 -32.50 4.12
CA ARG A 141 -0.20 -31.45 3.55
C ARG A 141 0.36 -30.04 3.75
N ARG A 142 1.68 -29.87 3.57
CA ARG A 142 2.35 -28.57 3.72
C ARG A 142 3.09 -28.16 2.45
N ARG A 143 2.95 -26.88 2.09
CA ARG A 143 3.69 -26.25 1.00
C ARG A 143 4.85 -25.47 1.56
N TYR A 144 6.07 -25.89 1.24
CA TYR A 144 7.32 -25.27 1.65
C TYR A 144 7.85 -24.33 0.58
N PHE A 145 8.46 -23.23 1.03
CA PHE A 145 9.14 -22.29 0.16
C PHE A 145 10.23 -21.54 0.92
N THR A 146 11.00 -20.74 0.19
CA THR A 146 12.02 -19.87 0.79
C THR A 146 11.54 -18.43 0.77
N MET A 147 11.79 -17.69 1.86
CA MET A 147 11.39 -16.29 1.97
C MET A 147 12.07 -15.41 0.92
N GLU A 148 13.28 -15.79 0.47
CA GLU A 148 13.98 -15.07 -0.61
C GLU A 148 13.26 -15.21 -1.95
N ALA A 149 12.81 -16.42 -2.30
CA ALA A 149 12.08 -16.65 -3.55
C ALA A 149 10.72 -15.96 -3.54
N LEU A 150 9.99 -16.04 -2.43
CA LEU A 150 8.72 -15.34 -2.29
C LEU A 150 8.89 -13.82 -2.38
N ALA A 151 9.89 -13.24 -1.71
CA ALA A 151 10.15 -11.81 -1.78
C ALA A 151 10.47 -11.34 -3.21
N LYS A 152 11.31 -12.10 -3.95
CA LYS A 152 11.62 -11.81 -5.36
C LYS A 152 10.39 -11.92 -6.26
N PHE A 153 9.51 -12.88 -6.00
CA PHE A 153 8.25 -13.02 -6.72
C PHE A 153 7.32 -11.83 -6.46
N LEU A 154 7.09 -11.48 -5.19
CA LEU A 154 6.25 -10.34 -4.80
C LEU A 154 6.73 -9.03 -5.43
N GLU A 155 8.04 -8.79 -5.44
CA GLU A 155 8.63 -7.60 -6.07
C GLU A 155 8.38 -7.57 -7.59
N ARG A 156 8.46 -8.72 -8.27
CA ARG A 156 8.18 -8.83 -9.71
C ARG A 156 6.71 -8.57 -10.04
N GLU A 157 5.80 -9.04 -9.20
CA GLU A 157 4.35 -8.85 -9.38
C GLU A 157 3.87 -7.45 -8.93
N GLY A 158 4.80 -6.55 -8.60
CA GLY A 158 4.51 -5.13 -8.31
C GLY A 158 4.31 -4.80 -6.83
N MET A 159 4.46 -5.78 -5.93
CA MET A 159 4.41 -5.55 -4.49
C MET A 159 5.77 -5.04 -3.97
N CYS A 160 6.05 -3.77 -4.27
CA CYS A 160 7.30 -3.12 -3.88
C CYS A 160 7.31 -2.76 -2.37
N LYS A 161 8.51 -2.75 -1.77
CA LYS A 161 8.78 -2.31 -0.37
C LYS A 161 8.12 -3.12 0.76
N VAL A 162 7.82 -4.41 0.56
CA VAL A 162 7.36 -5.28 1.65
C VAL A 162 8.55 -5.70 2.52
N LYS A 163 8.49 -5.46 3.84
CA LYS A 163 9.53 -5.95 4.76
C LYS A 163 9.32 -7.44 5.02
N ARG A 164 10.42 -8.17 5.24
CA ARG A 164 10.38 -9.61 5.60
C ARG A 164 9.53 -9.91 6.84
N ASN A 165 9.41 -8.96 7.77
CA ASN A 165 8.60 -9.10 8.97
C ASN A 165 7.09 -9.06 8.67
N GLU A 166 6.65 -8.24 7.71
CA GLU A 166 5.25 -8.19 7.25
C GLU A 166 4.88 -9.52 6.59
N ILE A 167 5.73 -10.02 5.68
CA ILE A 167 5.54 -11.35 5.05
C ILE A 167 5.46 -12.45 6.10
N ALA A 168 6.33 -12.43 7.10
CA ALA A 168 6.31 -13.39 8.20
C ALA A 168 5.02 -13.33 9.03
N ALA A 169 4.44 -12.15 9.23
CA ALA A 169 3.18 -11.97 9.93
C ALA A 169 2.02 -12.54 9.13
N TRP A 170 1.95 -12.27 7.82
CA TRP A 170 0.91 -12.81 6.94
C TRP A 170 0.98 -14.33 6.82
N ILE A 171 2.17 -14.92 6.69
CA ILE A 171 2.32 -16.38 6.67
C ILE A 171 1.81 -17.00 7.97
N LYS A 172 2.08 -16.39 9.13
CA LYS A 172 1.57 -16.86 10.42
C LYS A 172 0.06 -16.72 10.54
N ALA A 173 -0.51 -15.65 9.99
CA ALA A 173 -1.96 -15.44 9.96
C ALA A 173 -2.66 -16.54 9.14
N LEU A 174 -2.01 -17.05 8.09
CA LEU A 174 -2.47 -18.20 7.29
C LEU A 174 -2.22 -19.57 7.96
N GLY A 175 -1.80 -19.60 9.23
CA GLY A 175 -1.47 -20.84 9.94
C GLY A 175 -0.13 -21.47 9.56
N GLY A 176 0.69 -20.75 8.78
CA GLY A 176 2.03 -21.15 8.38
C GLY A 176 3.11 -20.77 9.40
N GLY A 177 4.35 -21.18 9.13
CA GLY A 177 5.45 -20.88 10.03
C GLY A 177 6.84 -21.10 9.45
N PRO A 178 7.88 -20.67 10.17
CA PRO A 178 9.26 -20.98 9.82
C PRO A 178 9.59 -22.43 10.21
N GLN A 179 10.30 -23.15 9.35
CA GLN A 179 10.80 -24.49 9.62
C GLN A 179 12.20 -24.67 9.04
N ASN A 180 13.11 -25.26 9.81
CA ASN A 180 14.45 -25.59 9.33
C ASN A 180 14.42 -26.98 8.70
N LEU A 181 14.71 -27.06 7.41
CA LEU A 181 14.83 -28.31 6.67
C LEU A 181 16.30 -28.61 6.40
N THR A 182 16.70 -29.87 6.57
CA THR A 182 18.03 -30.34 6.17
C THR A 182 17.93 -30.89 4.75
N ILE A 183 18.51 -30.17 3.79
CA ILE A 183 18.51 -30.55 2.36
C ILE A 183 19.96 -30.83 1.98
N LYS A 184 20.28 -32.06 1.52
CA LYS A 184 21.65 -32.48 1.12
C LYS A 184 22.73 -32.05 2.12
N ASN A 185 22.52 -32.37 3.40
CA ASN A 185 23.43 -32.06 4.51
C ASN A 185 23.63 -30.56 4.82
N LYS A 186 22.83 -29.67 4.23
CA LYS A 186 22.78 -28.24 4.56
C LYS A 186 21.45 -27.91 5.23
N ARG A 187 21.50 -27.29 6.41
CA ARG A 187 20.31 -26.74 7.07
C ARG A 187 19.91 -25.44 6.37
N LYS A 188 18.68 -25.39 5.86
CA LYS A 188 18.09 -24.18 5.26
C LYS A 188 16.85 -23.80 6.03
N ARG A 189 16.71 -22.50 6.33
CA ARG A 189 15.49 -21.96 6.91
C ARG A 189 14.46 -21.78 5.79
N CYS A 190 13.39 -22.53 5.89
CA CYS A 190 12.25 -22.49 4.99
C CYS A 190 11.03 -21.94 5.73
N TRP A 191 10.02 -21.57 4.96
CA TRP A 191 8.69 -21.24 5.45
C TRP A 191 7.71 -22.23 4.86
N TRP A 192 6.61 -22.45 5.56
CA TRP A 192 5.55 -23.33 5.10
C TRP A 192 4.19 -22.71 5.35
N VAL A 193 3.21 -23.10 4.53
CA VAL A 193 1.79 -22.87 4.75
C VAL A 193 1.03 -24.19 4.63
N PRO A 194 -0.13 -24.33 5.30
CA PRO A 194 -1.04 -25.45 5.07
C PRO A 194 -1.46 -25.50 3.60
N SER A 195 -1.58 -26.69 3.02
CA SER A 195 -2.05 -26.82 1.62
C SER A 195 -3.49 -26.33 1.46
N ASP A 196 -4.30 -26.48 2.52
CA ASP A 196 -5.68 -26.00 2.61
C ASP A 196 -5.79 -24.47 2.72
N ALA A 197 -4.67 -23.75 2.94
CA ALA A 197 -4.68 -22.28 3.07
C ALA A 197 -4.74 -21.54 1.72
N VAL A 198 -4.70 -22.30 0.62
CA VAL A 198 -4.67 -21.81 -0.75
C VAL A 198 -5.66 -22.66 -1.51
N ASP A 199 -6.81 -22.09 -1.83
CA ASP A 199 -7.81 -22.76 -2.66
C ASP A 199 -7.13 -23.12 -3.98
N GLU A 200 -7.05 -24.42 -4.25
CA GLU A 200 -6.55 -24.92 -5.51
C GLU A 200 -7.50 -24.37 -6.58
N ALA A 201 -7.04 -23.39 -7.36
CA ALA A 201 -7.80 -22.90 -8.51
C ALA A 201 -8.23 -24.14 -9.29
N PRO A 202 -9.55 -24.40 -9.43
CA PRO A 202 -10.01 -25.62 -10.06
C PRO A 202 -9.37 -25.67 -11.44
N GLU A 203 -8.63 -26.76 -11.70
CA GLU A 203 -8.05 -27.04 -13.00
C GLU A 203 -9.18 -26.85 -14.01
N LEU A 204 -9.12 -25.78 -14.80
CA LEU A 204 -10.12 -25.48 -15.82
C LEU A 204 -10.13 -26.68 -16.74
N ALA A 205 -11.12 -27.56 -16.56
CA ALA A 205 -11.38 -28.64 -17.48
C ALA A 205 -11.46 -28.02 -18.87
N ALA A 206 -10.52 -28.40 -19.74
CA ALA A 206 -10.50 -27.92 -21.11
C ALA A 206 -11.91 -28.11 -21.68
N PRO A 207 -12.54 -27.07 -22.25
CA PRO A 207 -13.85 -27.25 -22.86
C PRO A 207 -13.73 -28.37 -23.89
N ASP A 208 -14.57 -29.38 -23.75
CA ASP A 208 -14.65 -30.51 -24.65
C ASP A 208 -14.89 -29.96 -26.07
N LEU A 209 -13.84 -29.96 -26.90
CA LEU A 209 -13.92 -29.51 -28.27
C LEU A 209 -14.77 -30.56 -28.99
N PRO A 210 -15.97 -30.22 -29.52
CA PRO A 210 -16.72 -31.18 -30.32
C PRO A 210 -15.84 -31.63 -31.48
N GLU A 211 -15.71 -32.95 -31.64
CA GLU A 211 -14.93 -33.55 -32.72
C GLU A 211 -15.35 -32.95 -34.07
N PRO A 212 -14.39 -32.69 -34.98
CA PRO A 212 -14.72 -32.16 -36.28
C PRO A 212 -15.69 -33.11 -36.99
N VAL A 213 -16.89 -32.63 -37.26
CA VAL A 213 -17.86 -33.32 -38.11
C VAL A 213 -17.25 -33.41 -39.50
N ILE A 214 -16.86 -34.64 -39.89
CA ILE A 214 -16.35 -34.98 -41.23
C ILE A 214 -17.50 -35.04 -42.22
#